data_AF-A0A2I0NFK4-F1
#
_entry.id   AF-A0A2I0NFK4-F1
#
_cell.length_a   1.000
_cell.length_b   1.000
_cell.length_c   1.000
_cell.angle_alpha   90.00
_cell.angle_beta   90.00
_cell.angle_gamma   90.00
#
_symmetry.space_group_name_H-M   'P 1'
#
loop_
_entity.id
_entity.type
_entity.pdbx_description
1 polymer ?
#
loop_
_entity_poly.entity_id
_entity_poly.type
_entity_poly.pdbx_seq_one_letter_code
_entity_poly.pdbx_strand_id
1 'polypeptide(L)'
;MKDTLVSLSKKNRDNIFLKNKLKIRCKCGHSEKITYYELLSGGEFSIGENTQTISPFISEGVIEETISITPINLARKCPVCGEDITAMFPLSLQDTISLLMSQPPDSQMYG
;
A
#
# COMPACT_ATOMS: atom_id res chain seq x y z
N MET A 1 -3.02 8.07 -12.52
CA MET A 1 -3.03 7.75 -11.08
C MET A 1 -1.75 7.03 -10.63
N LYS A 2 -1.33 5.95 -11.31
CA LYS A 2 -0.05 5.28 -11.02
C LYS A 2 1.15 6.24 -11.05
N ASP A 3 1.32 7.01 -12.11
CA ASP A 3 2.42 7.98 -12.24
C ASP A 3 2.40 9.06 -11.15
N THR A 4 1.21 9.50 -10.75
CA THR A 4 1.02 10.45 -9.65
C THR A 4 1.52 9.87 -8.33
N LEU A 5 1.18 8.62 -8.02
CA LEU A 5 1.65 7.92 -6.82
C LEU A 5 3.17 7.72 -6.84
N VAL A 6 3.72 7.31 -7.98
CA VAL A 6 5.18 7.15 -8.14
C VAL A 6 5.88 8.49 -7.91
N SER A 7 5.39 9.57 -8.53
CA SER A 7 5.94 10.91 -8.41
C SER A 7 5.85 11.45 -6.97
N LEU A 8 4.69 11.35 -6.33
CA LEU A 8 4.48 11.77 -4.95
C LEU A 8 5.33 10.97 -3.96
N SER A 9 5.49 9.66 -4.19
CA SER A 9 6.32 8.80 -3.34
C SER A 9 7.80 9.15 -3.46
N LYS A 10 8.27 9.50 -4.66
CA LYS A 10 9.65 9.98 -4.88
C LYS A 10 9.88 11.35 -4.26
N LYS A 11 8.92 12.26 -4.39
CA LYS A 11 8.99 13.64 -3.85
C LYS A 11 8.96 13.67 -2.32
N ASN A 12 8.18 12.79 -1.69
CA ASN A 12 7.96 12.78 -0.24
C ASN A 12 8.63 11.59 0.45
N ARG A 13 9.88 11.24 0.06
CA ARG A 13 10.61 10.07 0.58
C ARG A 13 10.65 9.98 2.10
N ASP A 14 10.70 11.12 2.78
CA ASP A 14 10.79 11.20 4.25
C ASP A 14 9.47 10.95 4.98
N ASN A 15 8.36 10.84 4.25
CA ASN A 15 7.03 10.58 4.82
C ASN A 15 7.03 9.27 5.63
N ILE A 16 6.54 9.36 6.87
CA ILE A 16 6.52 8.24 7.84
C ILE A 16 5.73 7.05 7.27
N PHE A 17 4.66 7.31 6.52
CA PHE A 17 3.87 6.27 5.87
C PHE A 17 4.70 5.44 4.89
N LEU A 18 5.58 6.09 4.11
CA LEU A 18 6.44 5.39 3.15
C LEU A 18 7.48 4.48 3.83
N LYS A 19 7.81 4.74 5.10
CA LYS A 19 8.72 3.92 5.91
C LYS A 19 8.05 2.68 6.49
N ASN A 20 6.71 2.62 6.49
CA ASN A 20 6.00 1.43 6.94
C ASN A 20 6.36 0.22 6.06
N LYS A 21 6.47 -0.95 6.69
CA LYS A 21 6.80 -2.20 6.02
C LYS A 21 5.55 -3.04 5.84
N LEU A 22 5.40 -3.60 4.65
CA LEU A 22 4.40 -4.59 4.32
C LEU A 22 5.08 -5.94 4.10
N LYS A 23 4.42 -6.99 4.59
CA LYS A 23 4.85 -8.37 4.38
C LYS A 23 4.08 -8.93 3.19
N ILE A 24 4.76 -9.10 2.08
CA ILE A 24 4.19 -9.77 0.90
C ILE A 24 4.39 -11.27 1.05
N ARG A 25 3.38 -12.06 0.70
CA ARG A 25 3.44 -13.53 0.72
C ARG A 25 3.07 -14.06 -0.65
N CYS A 26 3.90 -14.93 -1.19
CA CYS A 26 3.59 -15.72 -2.36
C CYS A 26 2.81 -16.97 -1.96
N LYS A 27 2.05 -17.54 -2.91
CA LYS A 27 1.32 -18.81 -2.72
C LYS A 27 2.23 -19.98 -2.34
N CYS A 28 3.49 -19.98 -2.80
CA CYS A 28 4.48 -21.00 -2.47
C CYS A 28 4.99 -20.94 -1.02
N GLY A 29 4.54 -19.98 -0.22
CA GLY A 29 4.96 -19.79 1.17
C GLY A 29 6.16 -18.84 1.34
N HIS A 30 6.79 -18.40 0.25
CA HIS A 30 7.81 -17.36 0.33
C HIS A 30 7.21 -16.04 0.83
N SER A 31 7.91 -15.35 1.73
CA SER A 31 7.49 -14.04 2.21
C SER A 31 8.64 -13.06 2.27
N GLU A 32 8.41 -11.85 1.80
CA GLU A 32 9.36 -10.75 1.81
C GLU A 32 8.77 -9.56 2.57
N LYS A 33 9.63 -8.75 3.17
CA LYS A 33 9.23 -7.47 3.76
C LYS A 33 9.76 -6.36 2.87
N ILE A 34 8.85 -5.56 2.34
CA ILE A 34 9.17 -4.39 1.50
C ILE A 34 8.56 -3.15 2.15
N THR A 35 9.12 -1.98 1.91
CA THR A 35 8.52 -0.71 2.35
C THR A 35 7.51 -0.17 1.34
N TYR A 36 6.57 0.66 1.80
CA TYR A 36 5.68 1.40 0.90
C TYR A 36 6.48 2.27 -0.09
N TYR A 37 7.61 2.83 0.33
CA TYR A 37 8.52 3.55 -0.55
C TYR A 37 9.00 2.67 -1.71
N GLU A 38 9.60 1.52 -1.43
CA GLU A 38 10.16 0.62 -2.45
C GLU A 38 9.09 0.16 -3.43
N LEU A 39 7.89 -0.12 -2.92
CA LEU A 39 6.76 -0.53 -3.75
C LEU A 39 6.24 0.59 -4.65
N LEU A 40 5.94 1.76 -4.09
CA LEU A 40 5.28 2.85 -4.81
C LEU A 40 6.26 3.63 -5.70
N SER A 41 7.51 3.78 -5.29
CA SER A 41 8.53 4.50 -6.08
C SER A 41 9.09 3.67 -7.23
N GLY A 42 9.12 2.34 -7.09
CA GLY A 42 9.58 1.40 -8.12
C GLY A 42 8.63 1.30 -9.32
N GLY A 43 7.34 1.56 -9.12
CA GLY A 43 6.35 1.52 -10.20
C GLY A 43 6.05 0.11 -10.72
N GLU A 44 6.60 -0.94 -10.09
CA GLU A 44 6.36 -2.35 -10.41
C GLU A 44 5.03 -2.85 -9.81
N PHE A 45 3.97 -2.06 -9.99
CA PHE A 45 2.62 -2.39 -9.52
C PHE A 45 1.55 -1.97 -10.52
N SER A 46 0.44 -2.67 -10.46
CA SER A 46 -0.78 -2.40 -11.20
C SER A 46 -1.89 -2.09 -10.22
N ILE A 47 -2.65 -1.05 -10.51
CA ILE A 47 -3.83 -0.69 -9.75
C ILE A 47 -4.97 -1.58 -10.23
N GLY A 48 -5.49 -2.44 -9.36
CA GLY A 48 -6.70 -3.20 -9.62
C GLY A 48 -7.95 -2.34 -9.53
N GLU A 49 -9.08 -2.89 -9.96
CA GLU A 49 -10.37 -2.22 -9.82
C GLU A 49 -10.76 -2.10 -8.35
N ASN A 50 -11.46 -1.01 -8.01
CA ASN A 50 -11.97 -0.80 -6.66
C ASN A 50 -12.88 -1.96 -6.29
N THR A 51 -12.53 -2.70 -5.25
CA THR A 51 -13.26 -3.88 -4.80
C THR A 51 -13.71 -3.69 -3.38
N GLN A 52 -14.89 -4.22 -3.08
CA GLN A 52 -15.43 -4.24 -1.74
C GLN A 52 -14.93 -5.50 -1.05
N THR A 53 -14.22 -5.35 0.07
CA THR A 53 -13.78 -6.48 0.89
C THR A 53 -14.24 -6.31 2.33
N ILE A 54 -14.45 -7.42 3.01
CA ILE A 54 -14.77 -7.42 4.45
C ILE A 54 -13.48 -7.02 5.18
N SER A 55 -13.54 -5.97 6.00
CA SER A 55 -12.37 -5.48 6.73
C SER A 55 -11.80 -6.59 7.64
N PRO A 56 -10.56 -7.06 7.44
CA PRO A 56 -9.95 -8.05 8.33
C PRO A 56 -9.48 -7.44 9.66
N PHE A 57 -9.63 -6.14 9.84
CA PHE A 57 -9.20 -5.39 11.04
C PHE A 57 -10.33 -5.10 12.02
N ILE A 58 -11.59 -5.21 11.57
CA ILE A 58 -12.78 -4.98 12.39
C ILE A 58 -13.50 -6.32 12.49
N SER A 59 -13.04 -7.14 13.44
CA SER A 59 -13.72 -8.39 13.81
C SER A 59 -14.24 -8.28 15.24
N GLU A 60 -14.86 -7.15 15.58
CA GLU A 60 -15.62 -7.00 16.83
C GLU A 60 -17.08 -7.39 16.59
N GLY A 61 -17.29 -8.69 16.39
CA GLY A 61 -18.49 -9.43 16.80
C GLY A 61 -19.86 -9.14 16.19
N VAL A 62 -20.14 -8.01 15.54
CA VAL A 62 -21.53 -7.68 15.14
C VAL A 62 -21.67 -6.93 13.80
N ILE A 63 -20.61 -6.39 13.20
CA ILE A 63 -20.71 -5.66 11.92
C ILE A 63 -19.53 -6.03 11.02
N GLU A 64 -19.80 -6.80 9.96
CA GLU A 64 -18.87 -6.98 8.85
C GLU A 64 -18.85 -5.68 8.03
N GLU A 65 -17.94 -4.77 8.37
CA GLU A 65 -17.78 -3.54 7.59
C GLU A 65 -17.12 -3.86 6.24
N THR A 66 -17.93 -3.74 5.19
CA THR A 66 -17.46 -3.79 3.80
C THR A 66 -16.70 -2.51 3.48
N ILE A 67 -15.39 -2.60 3.41
CA ILE A 67 -14.52 -1.49 3.03
C ILE A 67 -14.25 -1.52 1.52
N SER A 68 -14.31 -0.35 0.87
CA SER A 68 -13.84 -0.20 -0.51
C SER A 68 -12.32 -0.09 -0.51
N ILE A 69 -11.66 -1.12 -1.01
CA ILE A 69 -10.21 -1.15 -1.15
C ILE A 69 -9.84 -1.13 -2.63
N THR A 70 -8.73 -0.48 -2.94
CA THR A 70 -8.16 -0.55 -4.27
C THR A 70 -6.91 -1.43 -4.20
N PRO A 71 -6.97 -2.69 -4.63
CA PRO A 71 -5.83 -3.60 -4.53
C PRO A 71 -4.72 -3.12 -5.44
N ILE A 72 -3.49 -3.06 -4.90
CA ILE A 72 -2.29 -2.79 -5.70
C ILE A 72 -1.62 -4.13 -5.99
N ASN A 73 -1.87 -4.64 -7.19
CA ASN A 73 -1.26 -5.88 -7.66
C ASN A 73 0.22 -5.62 -7.96
N LEU A 74 1.10 -6.15 -7.14
CA LEU A 74 2.54 -6.14 -7.42
C LEU A 74 2.81 -6.95 -8.71
N ALA A 75 3.43 -6.31 -9.69
CA ALA A 75 3.92 -6.98 -10.89
C ALA A 75 5.32 -7.54 -10.63
N ARG A 76 5.49 -8.25 -9.51
CA ARG A 76 6.76 -8.86 -9.10
C ARG A 76 6.62 -10.37 -9.13
N LYS A 77 7.58 -11.03 -9.78
CA LYS A 77 7.70 -12.48 -9.73
C LYS A 77 8.34 -12.92 -8.42
N CYS A 78 7.82 -14.00 -7.85
CA CYS A 78 8.43 -14.63 -6.70
C CYS A 78 9.81 -15.15 -7.08
N PRO A 79 10.88 -14.80 -6.34
CA PRO A 79 12.23 -15.29 -6.65
C PRO A 79 12.38 -16.81 -6.46
N VAL A 80 11.41 -17.47 -5.80
CA VAL A 80 11.44 -18.90 -5.51
C VAL A 80 10.68 -19.72 -6.56
N CYS A 81 9.44 -19.35 -6.89
CA CYS A 81 8.59 -20.13 -7.80
C CYS A 81 8.29 -19.44 -9.14
N GLY A 82 8.70 -18.18 -9.31
CA GLY A 82 8.45 -17.41 -10.54
C GLY A 82 7.00 -16.94 -10.76
N GLU A 83 6.07 -17.28 -9.85
CA GLU A 83 4.68 -16.83 -9.89
C GLU A 83 4.53 -15.36 -9.47
N ASP A 84 3.45 -14.71 -9.91
CA ASP A 84 3.15 -13.33 -9.53
C ASP A 84 2.81 -13.22 -8.04
N ILE A 85 3.46 -12.28 -7.35
CA ILE A 85 3.12 -11.93 -5.97
C ILE A 85 2.00 -10.91 -5.99
N THR A 86 0.81 -11.29 -5.54
CA THR A 86 -0.30 -10.35 -5.35
C THR A 86 -0.30 -9.81 -3.92
N ALA A 87 -0.30 -8.49 -3.74
CA ALA A 87 -0.49 -7.87 -2.43
C ALA A 87 -1.80 -7.08 -2.44
N MET A 88 -2.64 -7.30 -1.42
CA MET A 88 -3.84 -6.48 -1.23
C MET A 88 -3.52 -5.42 -0.18
N PHE A 89 -3.73 -4.17 -0.58
CA PHE A 89 -3.50 -3.02 0.29
C PHE A 89 -4.82 -2.69 0.99
N PRO A 90 -4.82 -2.54 2.31
CA PRO A 90 -6.03 -2.20 3.06
C PRO A 90 -6.40 -0.71 2.98
N LEU A 91 -5.71 0.07 2.14
CA LEU A 91 -5.92 1.51 2.02
C LEU A 91 -6.40 1.87 0.62
N SER A 92 -7.34 2.82 0.55
CA SER A 92 -7.77 3.36 -0.73
C SER A 92 -6.61 4.16 -1.37
N LEU A 93 -6.56 4.18 -2.71
CA LEU A 93 -5.54 5.00 -3.40
C LEU A 93 -5.74 6.49 -3.15
N GLN A 94 -6.99 6.94 -2.95
CA GLN A 94 -7.26 8.34 -2.65
C GLN A 94 -6.70 8.73 -1.29
N ASP A 95 -6.88 7.91 -0.26
CA ASP A 95 -6.30 8.15 1.07
C ASP A 95 -4.77 8.16 0.99
N THR A 96 -4.20 7.23 0.21
CA THR A 96 -2.74 7.18 0.00
C THR A 96 -2.23 8.45 -0.67
N ILE A 97 -2.91 8.95 -1.71
CA ILE A 97 -2.55 10.21 -2.38
C ILE A 97 -2.68 11.39 -1.42
N SER A 98 -3.77 11.48 -0.67
CA SER A 98 -4.00 12.54 0.33
C SER A 98 -2.93 12.55 1.41
N LEU A 99 -2.51 11.38 1.89
CA LEU A 99 -1.47 11.23 2.91
C LEU A 99 -0.07 11.58 2.37
N LEU A 100 0.20 11.29 1.09
CA LEU A 100 1.44 11.72 0.44
C LEU A 100 1.46 13.20 0.08
N MET A 101 0.28 13.85 -0.06
CA MET A 101 0.16 15.29 -0.28
C MET A 101 0.10 16.10 1.02
N SER A 102 -0.35 15.49 2.13
CA SER A 102 -0.40 16.18 3.42
C SER A 102 1.01 16.50 3.85
N GLN A 103 1.31 17.80 4.01
CA GLN A 103 2.57 18.24 4.59
C GLN A 103 2.68 17.64 6.01
N PRO A 104 3.89 17.24 6.45
CA PRO A 104 4.08 16.89 7.85
C PRO A 104 3.57 18.06 8.71
N PRO A 105 2.87 17.78 9.82
CA PRO A 105 2.43 18.85 10.71
C PRO A 105 3.65 19.69 11.09
N ASP A 106 3.50 21.00 10.91
CA ASP A 106 4.59 21.94 11.08
C ASP A 106 5.18 21.80 12.49
N SER A 107 6.46 21.43 12.57
CA SER A 107 7.12 21.17 13.86
C SER A 107 7.16 22.39 14.78
N GLN A 108 6.90 23.60 14.25
CA GLN A 108 6.80 24.84 15.03
C GLN A 108 5.46 25.05 15.76
N MET A 109 4.42 24.27 15.45
CA MET A 109 3.09 24.44 16.06
C MET A 109 2.88 23.61 17.34
N TYR A 110 3.82 22.72 17.67
CA TYR A 110 3.78 21.85 18.85
C TYR A 110 5.02 22.04 19.75
N GLY A 111 5.47 23.30 19.86
CA GLY A 111 6.51 23.72 20.81
C GLY A 111 6.07 23.58 22.26
#